data_AF-X1S5U1-F1
#
_entry.id   AF-X1S5U1-F1
#
_cell.length_a   1.000
_cell.length_b   1.000
_cell.length_c   1.000
_cell.angle_alpha   90.00
_cell.angle_beta   90.00
_cell.angle_gamma   90.00
#
_symmetry.space_group_name_H-M   'P 1'
#
loop_
_entity.id
_entity.type
_entity.pdbx_description
1 polymer ?
#
loop_
_entity_poly.entity_id
_entity_poly.type
_entity_poly.pdbx_seq_one_letter_code
_entity_poly.pdbx_strand_id
1 'polypeptide(L)'
;MSDTKEFDIELYVNQFKNNKFIIKHLIDIERIIISFEYSKFINSVYKFFNSKVEGSEERLNAKHYNGAGEIIDRFWKLLLDNDSIATYQSNLKIKLKI
;
A
#
# COMPACT_ATOMS: atom_id res chain seq x y z
N MET A 1 -26.94 -3.44 -10.41
CA MET A 1 -26.17 -2.96 -9.25
C MET A 1 -24.89 -3.75 -9.22
N SER A 2 -23.78 -3.16 -9.67
CA SER A 2 -22.47 -3.81 -9.61
C SER A 2 -21.93 -3.54 -8.21
N ASP A 3 -22.07 -4.53 -7.33
CA ASP A 3 -21.41 -4.56 -6.03
C ASP A 3 -19.90 -4.65 -6.26
N THR A 4 -19.32 -3.51 -6.59
CA THR A 4 -17.88 -3.33 -6.59
C THR A 4 -17.48 -3.32 -5.13
N LYS A 5 -17.32 -4.51 -4.52
CA LYS A 5 -16.73 -4.62 -3.17
C LYS A 5 -15.46 -3.78 -3.19
N GLU A 6 -15.49 -2.66 -2.49
CA GLU A 6 -14.32 -1.80 -2.36
C GLU A 6 -13.23 -2.60 -1.65
N PHE A 7 -11.98 -2.43 -2.05
CA PHE A 7 -10.88 -3.13 -1.39
C PHE A 7 -10.80 -2.62 0.04
N ASP A 8 -10.99 -3.52 1.02
CA ASP A 8 -11.05 -3.17 2.44
C ASP A 8 -9.65 -2.85 2.98
N ILE A 9 -9.22 -1.60 2.77
CA ILE A 9 -7.92 -1.10 3.18
C ILE A 9 -7.80 -0.99 4.70
N GLU A 10 -8.90 -0.72 5.40
CA GLU A 10 -8.93 -0.53 6.85
C GLU A 10 -8.61 -1.82 7.59
N LEU A 11 -9.09 -2.96 7.08
CA LEU A 11 -8.71 -4.28 7.60
C LEU A 11 -7.19 -4.47 7.62
N TYR A 12 -6.51 -4.18 6.51
CA TYR A 12 -5.06 -4.31 6.42
C TYR A 12 -4.35 -3.31 7.33
N VAL A 13 -4.73 -2.03 7.32
CA VAL A 13 -4.15 -1.02 8.21
C VAL A 13 -4.25 -1.45 9.68
N ASN A 14 -5.41 -1.95 10.11
CA ASN A 14 -5.62 -2.45 11.46
C ASN A 14 -4.76 -3.68 11.78
N GLN A 15 -4.56 -4.60 10.83
CA GLN A 15 -3.64 -5.72 11.00
C GLN A 15 -2.20 -5.24 11.26
N PHE A 16 -1.70 -4.25 10.53
CA PHE A 16 -0.35 -3.71 10.77
C PHE A 16 -0.25 -2.96 12.10
N LYS A 17 -1.27 -2.15 12.46
CA LYS A 17 -1.32 -1.46 13.76
C LYS A 17 -1.37 -2.45 14.93
N ASN A 18 -2.09 -3.57 14.77
CA ASN A 18 -2.23 -4.60 15.82
C ASN A 18 -1.03 -5.56 15.89
N ASN A 19 -0.31 -5.81 14.79
CA ASN A 19 0.81 -6.75 14.72
C ASN A 19 2.14 -6.22 15.30
N LYS A 20 2.10 -5.34 16.31
CA LYS A 20 3.29 -4.73 16.94
C LYS A 20 4.21 -3.94 15.98
N PHE A 21 3.77 -3.57 14.78
CA PHE A 21 4.53 -2.61 13.96
C PHE A 21 4.32 -1.20 14.52
N ILE A 22 5.04 -0.90 15.61
CA ILE A 22 5.10 0.44 16.16
C ILE A 22 6.08 1.22 15.29
N ILE A 23 5.57 2.17 14.51
CA ILE A 23 6.40 2.99 13.64
C ILE A 23 6.89 4.20 14.44
N LYS A 24 8.13 4.13 14.91
CA LYS A 24 8.80 5.26 15.58
C LYS A 24 9.96 5.80 14.75
N HIS A 25 10.56 4.95 13.93
CA HIS A 25 11.74 5.26 13.15
C HIS A 25 11.61 4.71 11.73
N LEU A 26 12.43 5.24 10.82
CA LEU A 26 12.47 4.78 9.42
C LEU A 26 12.76 3.27 9.29
N ILE A 27 13.56 2.72 10.21
CA ILE A 27 13.87 1.28 10.21
C ILE A 27 12.63 0.41 10.46
N ASP A 28 11.60 0.95 11.13
CA ASP A 28 10.34 0.24 11.35
C ASP A 28 9.52 0.17 10.05
N ILE A 29 9.61 1.21 9.21
CA ILE A 29 9.02 1.21 7.87
C ILE A 29 9.74 0.21 6.97
N GLU A 30 11.08 0.18 7.01
CA GLU A 30 11.86 -0.81 6.25
C GLU A 30 11.48 -2.24 6.67
N ARG A 31 11.29 -2.50 7.98
CA ARG A 31 10.79 -3.79 8.50
C ARG A 31 9.41 -4.15 7.98
N ILE A 32 8.49 -3.18 7.85
CA ILE A 32 7.18 -3.40 7.25
C ILE A 32 7.35 -3.77 5.77
N ILE A 33 8.14 -3.01 5.00
CA ILE A 33 8.30 -3.23 3.56
C ILE A 33 8.84 -4.64 3.24
N ILE A 34 9.79 -5.14 4.04
CA ILE A 34 10.35 -6.49 3.84
C ILE A 34 9.51 -7.60 4.52
N SER A 35 8.45 -7.25 5.23
CA SER A 35 7.62 -8.23 5.94
C SER A 35 6.80 -9.09 4.98
N PHE A 36 6.51 -10.30 5.42
CA PHE A 36 5.63 -11.21 4.70
C PHE A 36 4.19 -10.66 4.62
N GLU A 37 3.75 -9.97 5.66
CA GLU A 37 2.46 -9.30 5.75
C GLU A 37 2.32 -8.24 4.66
N TYR A 38 3.36 -7.43 4.43
CA TYR A 38 3.33 -6.40 3.39
C TYR A 38 3.34 -7.01 2.00
N SER A 39 4.12 -8.08 1.78
CA SER A 39 4.06 -8.84 0.53
C SER A 39 2.65 -9.40 0.27
N LYS A 40 1.98 -9.95 1.31
CA LYS A 40 0.59 -10.41 1.22
C LYS A 40 -0.39 -9.28 0.89
N PHE A 41 -0.24 -8.12 1.52
CA PHE A 41 -1.04 -6.93 1.24
C PHE A 41 -0.89 -6.51 -0.23
N ILE A 42 0.33 -6.30 -0.70
CA ILE A 42 0.63 -5.94 -2.09
C ILE A 42 0.03 -6.94 -3.08
N ASN A 43 0.23 -8.24 -2.83
CA ASN A 43 -0.36 -9.29 -3.67
C ASN A 43 -1.89 -9.25 -3.69
N SER A 44 -2.53 -8.88 -2.57
CA SER A 44 -3.98 -8.77 -2.49
C SER A 44 -4.50 -7.57 -3.28
N VAL A 45 -3.81 -6.43 -3.22
CA VAL A 45 -4.12 -5.24 -4.04
C VAL A 45 -4.04 -5.58 -5.52
N TYR A 46 -2.93 -6.16 -5.98
CA TYR A 46 -2.78 -6.51 -7.38
C TYR A 46 -3.78 -7.58 -7.85
N LYS A 47 -4.08 -8.59 -7.01
CA LYS A 47 -5.13 -9.58 -7.33
C LYS A 47 -6.50 -8.94 -7.49
N PHE A 48 -6.85 -7.97 -6.66
CA PHE A 48 -8.12 -7.25 -6.73
C PHE A 48 -8.25 -6.43 -8.01
N PHE A 49 -7.21 -5.71 -8.42
CA PHE A 49 -7.24 -4.98 -9.69
C PHE A 49 -7.22 -5.91 -10.89
N ASN A 50 -6.45 -7.00 -10.83
CA ASN A 50 -6.43 -8.01 -11.90
C ASN A 50 -7.77 -8.74 -12.04
N SER A 51 -8.56 -8.90 -10.97
CA SER A 51 -9.89 -9.51 -11.06
C SER A 51 -10.94 -8.60 -11.73
N LYS A 52 -10.63 -7.30 -11.88
CA LYS A 52 -11.51 -6.31 -12.51
C LYS A 52 -11.21 -6.09 -14.00
N VAL A 53 -10.20 -6.76 -14.54
CA VAL A 53 -9.75 -6.61 -15.93
C VAL A 53 -10.08 -7.89 -16.69
N GLU A 54 -10.84 -7.77 -17.78
CA GLU A 54 -11.16 -8.89 -18.68
C GLU A 54 -10.06 -9.04 -19.74
N GLY A 55 -9.53 -10.26 -19.90
CA GLY A 55 -8.50 -10.54 -20.92
C GLY A 55 -7.05 -10.31 -20.48
N SER A 56 -6.13 -11.04 -21.10
CA SER A 56 -4.70 -11.06 -20.74
C SER A 56 -3.92 -9.82 -21.16
N GLU A 57 -4.32 -9.16 -22.25
CA GLU A 57 -3.64 -7.97 -22.78
C GLU A 57 -3.94 -6.71 -21.95
N GLU A 58 -5.16 -6.56 -21.45
CA GLU A 58 -5.54 -5.42 -20.61
C GLU A 58 -4.88 -5.46 -19.23
N ARG A 59 -4.55 -6.66 -18.72
CA ARG A 59 -3.83 -6.85 -17.45
C ARG A 59 -2.42 -6.26 -17.45
N LEU A 60 -1.84 -5.96 -18.60
CA LEU A 60 -0.53 -5.31 -18.69
C LEU A 60 -0.63 -3.79 -18.85
N ASN A 61 -1.85 -3.25 -19.00
CA ASN A 61 -2.03 -1.83 -19.25
C ASN A 61 -1.91 -1.04 -17.94
N ALA A 62 -0.87 -0.20 -17.87
CA ALA A 62 -0.51 0.61 -16.69
C ALA A 62 -1.69 1.41 -16.12
N LYS A 63 -2.65 1.81 -16.97
CA LYS A 63 -3.87 2.54 -16.55
C LYS A 63 -4.69 1.81 -15.50
N HIS A 64 -4.69 0.47 -15.49
CA HIS A 64 -5.44 -0.32 -14.51
C HIS A 64 -4.70 -0.50 -13.17
N TYR A 65 -3.39 -0.23 -13.14
CA TYR A 65 -2.56 -0.27 -11.94
C TYR A 65 -2.43 1.09 -11.25
N ASN A 66 -2.89 2.19 -11.87
CA ASN A 66 -2.98 3.48 -11.20
C ASN A 66 -3.81 3.39 -9.91
N GLY A 67 -4.93 2.66 -9.94
CA GLY A 67 -5.73 2.41 -8.74
C GLY A 67 -5.01 1.55 -7.69
N ALA A 68 -4.13 0.64 -8.09
CA ALA A 68 -3.30 -0.13 -7.15
C ALA A 68 -2.32 0.79 -6.42
N GLY A 69 -1.70 1.73 -7.14
CA GLY A 69 -0.85 2.78 -6.57
C GLY A 69 -1.60 3.63 -5.56
N GLU A 70 -2.80 4.10 -5.91
CA GLU A 70 -3.64 4.91 -5.01
C GLU A 70 -4.00 4.18 -3.70
N ILE A 71 -4.29 2.87 -3.77
CA ILE A 71 -4.56 2.06 -2.57
C ILE A 71 -3.30 1.92 -1.72
N ILE A 72 -2.14 1.66 -2.32
CA ILE A 72 -0.88 1.53 -1.59
C ILE A 72 -0.52 2.86 -0.91
N ASP A 73 -0.69 3.98 -1.60
CA ASP A 73 -0.47 5.31 -1.03
C ASP A 73 -1.43 5.62 0.12
N ARG A 74 -2.72 5.29 -0.05
CA ARG A 74 -3.73 5.46 1.01
C ARG A 74 -3.42 4.59 2.22
N PHE A 75 -2.90 3.38 2.01
CA PHE A 75 -2.48 2.48 3.10
C PHE A 75 -1.39 3.13 3.93
N TRP A 76 -0.33 3.65 3.29
CA TRP A 76 0.75 4.32 4.00
C TRP A 76 0.29 5.59 4.70
N LYS A 77 -0.61 6.37 4.10
CA LYS A 77 -1.22 7.54 4.76
C LYS A 77 -1.95 7.16 6.04
N LEU A 78 -2.78 6.13 5.98
CA LEU A 78 -3.57 5.66 7.13
C LEU A 78 -2.71 4.97 8.20
N LEU A 79 -1.62 4.33 7.79
CA LEU A 79 -0.72 3.62 8.70
C LEU A 79 0.22 4.56 9.45
N LEU A 80 0.75 5.59 8.77
CA LEU A 80 1.76 6.49 9.32
C LEU A 80 1.17 7.65 10.13
N ASP A 81 -0.12 7.94 9.96
CA ASP A 81 -0.77 9.18 10.41
C ASP A 81 -0.10 10.44 9.79
N ASN A 82 -0.87 11.51 9.57
CA ASN A 82 -0.42 12.64 8.74
C ASN A 82 0.91 13.29 9.18
N ASP A 83 1.24 13.25 10.48
CA ASP A 83 2.45 13.89 11.04
C ASP A 83 3.75 13.12 10.75
N SER A 84 3.69 11.79 10.58
CA SER A 84 4.89 10.97 10.32
C SER A 84 5.28 10.96 8.83
N ILE A 85 4.34 11.31 7.95
CA ILE A 85 4.51 11.34 6.49
C ILE A 85 5.46 12.45 6.05
N ALA A 86 5.41 13.63 6.67
CA ALA A 86 6.29 14.76 6.32
C ALA A 86 7.77 14.43 6.61
N THR A 87 8.02 13.74 7.72
CA THR A 87 9.36 13.27 8.12
C THR A 87 9.86 12.14 7.21
N TYR A 88 8.96 11.25 6.79
CA TYR A 88 9.27 10.17 5.85
C TYR A 88 9.57 10.70 4.43
N GLN A 89 8.72 11.58 3.89
CA GLN A 89 8.87 12.15 2.54
C GLN A 89 10.13 13.00 2.41
N SER A 90 10.46 13.80 3.44
CA SER A 90 11.72 14.57 3.46
C SER A 90 12.94 13.66 3.42
N ASN A 91 12.94 12.56 4.18
CA ASN A 91 14.07 11.64 4.24
C ASN A 91 14.18 10.72 3.02
N LEU A 92 13.06 10.34 2.40
CA LEU A 92 13.05 9.58 1.14
C LEU A 92 13.66 10.39 -0.01
N LYS A 93 13.30 11.67 -0.13
CA LYS A 93 13.91 12.59 -1.12
C LYS A 93 15.42 12.69 -0.93
N ILE A 94 15.88 12.81 0.32
CA ILE A 94 17.30 12.85 0.66
C ILE A 94 18.01 11.54 0.28
N LYS A 95 17.47 10.36 0.65
CA LYS A 95 18.07 9.05 0.33
C LYS A 95 18.07 8.75 -1.17
N LEU A 96 17.05 9.18 -1.90
CA LEU A 96 16.90 8.94 -3.34
C LEU A 96 17.61 10.00 -4.20
N LYS A 97 18.22 11.04 -3.60
CA LYS A 97 18.83 12.19 -4.30
C LYS A 97 17.89 12.86 -5.30
N ILE A 98 16.63 13.09 -4.90
CA ILE A 98 15.62 13.80 -5.68
C ILE A 98 15.19 15.06 -4.95
#